data_AF-A0A849DR41-F1
#
_entry.id   AF-A0A849DR41-F1
#
_cell.length_a   1.000
_cell.length_b   1.000
_cell.length_c   1.000
_cell.angle_alpha   90.00
_cell.angle_beta   90.00
_cell.angle_gamma   90.00
#
_symmetry.space_group_name_H-M   'P 1'
#
loop_
_entity.id
_entity.type
_entity.pdbx_description
1 polymer ?
#
loop_
_entity_poly.entity_id
_entity_poly.type
_entity_poly.pdbx_seq_one_letter_code
_entity_poly.pdbx_strand_id
1 'polypeptide(L)'
;MDNQTTNNATGNMNVVQAGRIDGPVVIGITPALPADLFADLADLRLLLKRARAGGDVDEATCAAAEQELDAVTESLPPSTDQRRTTALMSLKRLRGLLMDVAELVAKVTAIIVAVRGMS
;
A
#
# COMPACT_ATOMS: atom_id res chain seq x y z
N MET A 1 5.20 -16.79 42.80
CA MET A 1 4.24 -15.72 42.42
C MET A 1 4.19 -15.80 40.93
N ASP A 2 3.20 -16.56 40.47
CA ASP A 2 3.15 -17.09 39.13
C ASP A 2 2.08 -16.28 38.40
N ASN A 3 2.44 -15.61 37.33
CA ASN A 3 1.45 -15.01 36.44
C ASN A 3 1.57 -15.69 35.07
N GLN A 4 0.84 -16.79 34.93
CA GLN A 4 0.61 -17.46 33.66
C GLN A 4 -0.46 -16.69 32.89
N THR A 5 -0.08 -16.01 31.82
CA THR A 5 -1.05 -15.45 30.89
C THR A 5 -1.38 -16.50 29.82
N THR A 6 -2.47 -17.23 30.04
CA THR A 6 -3.07 -18.10 29.02
C THR A 6 -3.85 -17.22 28.03
N ASN A 7 -3.38 -17.11 26.78
CA ASN A 7 -4.19 -16.55 25.70
C ASN A 7 -4.87 -17.70 24.95
N ASN A 8 -6.19 -17.80 25.11
CA ASN A 8 -7.04 -18.76 24.42
C ASN A 8 -7.89 -17.97 23.41
N ALA A 9 -7.44 -17.91 22.16
CA ALA A 9 -8.17 -17.32 21.05
C ALA A 9 -8.49 -18.41 20.04
N THR A 10 -9.69 -18.98 20.16
CA THR A 10 -10.27 -19.90 19.18
C THR A 10 -10.86 -19.06 18.05
N GLY A 11 -10.32 -19.16 16.84
CA GLY A 11 -10.86 -18.52 15.66
C GLY A 11 -9.79 -18.27 14.61
N ASN A 12 -9.81 -19.07 13.55
CA ASN A 12 -8.90 -18.98 12.41
C ASN A 12 -8.80 -17.54 11.88
N MET A 13 -7.72 -16.85 12.21
CA MET A 13 -7.29 -15.64 11.52
C MET A 13 -5.84 -15.85 11.13
N ASN A 14 -5.55 -15.70 9.84
CA ASN A 14 -4.19 -15.67 9.32
C ASN A 14 -3.44 -14.52 9.99
N VAL A 15 -2.70 -14.84 11.05
CA VAL A 15 -1.83 -13.92 11.75
C VAL A 15 -0.58 -13.69 10.92
N VAL A 16 -0.52 -12.53 10.26
CA VAL A 16 0.77 -11.87 10.01
C VAL A 16 1.23 -11.37 11.37
N GLN A 17 2.29 -11.96 11.91
CA GLN A 17 2.87 -11.54 13.18
C GLN A 17 3.40 -10.12 13.06
N ALA A 18 2.59 -9.14 13.45
CA ALA A 18 3.05 -7.79 13.74
C ALA A 18 3.86 -7.83 15.04
N GLY A 19 5.17 -7.57 14.91
CA GLY A 19 6.12 -7.55 16.01
C GLY A 19 5.68 -6.64 17.15
N ARG A 20 5.88 -7.15 18.37
CA ARG A 20 5.69 -6.48 19.65
C ARG A 20 6.34 -5.09 19.66
N ILE A 21 5.56 -4.06 19.98
CA ILE A 21 6.08 -2.69 20.21
C ILE A 21 6.19 -2.50 21.73
N ASP A 22 7.40 -2.69 22.26
CA ASP A 22 7.79 -2.21 23.59
C ASP A 22 8.83 -1.10 23.41
N GLY A 23 8.47 0.15 23.62
CA GLY A 23 9.40 1.29 23.57
C GLY A 23 8.73 2.62 23.22
N PRO A 24 9.21 3.75 23.78
CA PRO A 24 8.45 5.00 23.87
C PRO A 24 8.14 5.59 22.50
N VAL A 25 6.90 6.05 22.33
CA VAL A 25 6.44 6.85 21.17
C VAL A 25 7.33 8.07 21.04
N VAL A 26 8.23 8.03 20.06
CA VAL A 26 8.86 9.22 19.50
C VAL A 26 8.13 9.47 18.18
N ILE A 27 7.26 10.49 18.17
CA ILE A 27 6.74 11.08 16.92
C ILE A 27 7.93 11.81 16.29
N GLY A 28 8.80 11.03 15.66
CA GLY A 28 9.87 11.49 14.79
C GLY A 28 9.58 10.91 13.42
N ILE A 29 9.28 11.78 12.47
CA ILE A 29 9.11 11.44 11.05
C ILE A 29 10.45 10.90 10.56
N THR A 30 10.67 9.61 10.77
CA THR A 30 11.75 8.87 10.15
C THR A 30 11.26 8.57 8.73
N PRO A 31 12.03 8.84 7.66
CA PRO A 31 11.57 8.51 6.32
C PRO A 31 11.44 6.99 6.24
N ALA A 32 10.20 6.52 6.35
CA ALA A 32 9.78 5.18 5.98
C ALA A 32 10.29 4.92 4.55
N LEU A 33 11.28 4.04 4.45
CA LEU A 33 12.12 3.82 3.27
C LEU A 33 11.30 3.15 2.13
N PRO A 34 11.90 2.90 0.94
CA PRO A 34 11.25 2.18 -0.15
C PRO A 34 10.54 0.87 0.24
N ALA A 35 10.97 0.20 1.32
CA ALA A 35 10.32 -0.99 1.86
C ALA A 35 8.86 -0.74 2.25
N ASP A 36 8.56 0.41 2.86
CA ASP A 36 7.20 0.79 3.26
C ASP A 36 6.34 1.10 2.03
N LEU A 37 6.95 1.65 0.98
CA LEU A 37 6.29 1.90 -0.30
C LEU A 37 5.98 0.59 -1.06
N PHE A 38 6.87 -0.40 -1.04
CA PHE A 38 6.58 -1.72 -1.61
C PHE A 38 5.44 -2.41 -0.85
N ALA A 39 5.40 -2.28 0.47
CA ALA A 39 4.29 -2.78 1.28
C ALA A 39 2.97 -2.07 0.94
N ASP A 40 2.97 -0.74 0.82
CA ASP A 40 1.79 0.03 0.43
C ASP A 40 1.25 -0.35 -0.96
N LEU A 41 2.13 -0.64 -1.91
CA LEU A 41 1.75 -1.13 -3.25
C LEU A 41 1.20 -2.56 -3.20
N ALA A 42 1.71 -3.42 -2.31
CA ALA A 42 1.18 -4.77 -2.11
C ALA A 42 -0.23 -4.71 -1.48
N ASP A 43 -0.43 -3.87 -0.48
CA ASP A 43 -1.74 -3.61 0.13
C ASP A 43 -2.73 -3.08 -0.90
N LEU A 44 -2.31 -2.13 -1.74
CA LEU A 44 -3.15 -1.59 -2.80
C LEU A 44 -3.56 -2.67 -3.81
N ARG A 45 -2.65 -3.59 -4.18
CA ARG A 45 -2.98 -4.75 -5.01
C ARG A 45 -4.03 -5.65 -4.35
N LEU A 46 -3.93 -5.87 -3.04
CA LEU A 46 -4.92 -6.66 -2.30
C LEU A 46 -6.30 -5.98 -2.27
N LEU A 47 -6.34 -4.66 -2.03
CA LEU A 47 -7.57 -3.87 -2.06
C LEU A 47 -8.22 -3.90 -3.44
N LEU A 48 -7.43 -3.76 -4.52
CA LEU A 48 -7.91 -3.84 -5.89
C LEU A 48 -8.57 -5.20 -6.17
N LYS A 49 -7.91 -6.31 -5.78
CA LYS A 49 -8.46 -7.66 -5.93
C LYS A 49 -9.75 -7.86 -5.14
N ARG A 50 -9.85 -7.29 -3.94
CA ARG A 50 -11.07 -7.32 -3.13
C ARG A 50 -12.20 -6.54 -3.80
N ALA A 51 -11.94 -5.32 -4.27
CA ALA A 51 -12.93 -4.50 -4.96
C ALA A 51 -13.41 -5.18 -6.26
N ARG A 52 -12.50 -5.83 -7.00
CA ARG A 52 -12.82 -6.67 -8.16
C ARG A 52 -13.74 -7.83 -7.79
N ALA A 53 -13.40 -8.58 -6.73
CA ALA A 53 -14.23 -9.68 -6.26
C ALA A 53 -15.60 -9.23 -5.72
N GLY A 54 -15.68 -8.01 -5.19
CA GLY A 54 -16.93 -7.38 -4.73
C GLY A 54 -17.80 -6.81 -5.87
N GLY A 55 -17.25 -6.67 -7.07
CA GLY A 55 -17.94 -6.09 -8.23
C GLY A 55 -17.86 -4.56 -8.32
N ASP A 56 -17.14 -3.90 -7.40
CA ASP A 56 -16.92 -2.46 -7.42
C ASP A 56 -15.96 -2.02 -8.54
N VAL A 57 -15.15 -2.97 -9.05
CA VAL A 57 -14.22 -2.77 -10.17
C VAL A 57 -14.46 -3.85 -11.22
N ASP A 58 -14.65 -3.44 -12.48
CA ASP A 58 -14.77 -4.38 -13.61
C ASP A 58 -13.41 -5.00 -14.02
N GLU A 59 -13.41 -6.04 -14.87
CA GLU A 59 -12.19 -6.76 -15.23
C GLU A 59 -11.21 -5.86 -15.98
N ALA A 60 -11.73 -5.05 -16.89
CA ALA A 60 -10.91 -4.21 -17.76
C ALA A 60 -10.24 -3.12 -16.93
N THR A 61 -10.99 -2.51 -16.00
CA THR A 61 -10.43 -1.54 -15.04
C THR A 61 -9.40 -2.21 -14.12
N CYS A 62 -9.68 -3.41 -13.61
CA CYS A 62 -8.74 -4.14 -12.76
C CYS A 62 -7.43 -4.46 -13.50
N ALA A 63 -7.51 -4.99 -14.72
CA ALA A 63 -6.33 -5.31 -15.53
C ALA A 63 -5.52 -4.05 -15.89
N ALA A 64 -6.18 -2.95 -16.23
CA ALA A 64 -5.50 -1.67 -16.50
C ALA A 64 -4.84 -1.11 -15.23
N ALA A 65 -5.49 -1.24 -14.06
CA ALA A 65 -4.93 -0.82 -12.79
C ALA A 65 -3.70 -1.67 -12.39
N GLU A 66 -3.72 -2.98 -12.65
CA GLU A 66 -2.56 -3.85 -12.43
C GLU A 66 -1.36 -3.44 -13.31
N GLN A 67 -1.59 -3.08 -14.58
CA GLN A 67 -0.53 -2.58 -15.47
C GLN A 67 0.12 -1.28 -14.94
N GLU A 68 -0.68 -0.34 -14.46
CA GLU A 68 -0.13 0.89 -13.86
C GLU A 68 0.60 0.59 -12.55
N LEU A 69 0.12 -0.35 -11.73
CA LEU A 69 0.81 -0.80 -10.53
C LEU A 69 2.16 -1.46 -10.83
N ASP A 70 2.28 -2.19 -11.93
CA ASP A 70 3.54 -2.79 -12.38
C ASP A 70 4.52 -1.72 -12.86
N ALA A 71 4.06 -0.76 -13.66
CA ALA A 71 4.87 0.38 -14.10
C ALA A 71 5.41 1.23 -12.93
N VAL A 72 4.62 1.37 -11.85
CA VAL A 72 5.08 2.01 -10.61
C VAL A 72 6.17 1.17 -9.95
N THR A 73 5.95 -0.14 -9.76
CA THR A 73 6.95 -1.05 -9.16
C THR A 73 8.29 -1.01 -9.91
N GLU A 74 8.26 -1.02 -11.24
CA GLU A 74 9.46 -0.95 -12.11
C GLU A 74 10.20 0.39 -12.01
N SER A 75 9.48 1.44 -11.64
CA SER A 75 10.04 2.79 -11.44
C SER A 75 10.64 2.99 -10.05
N LEU A 76 10.53 2.01 -9.14
CA LEU A 76 11.08 2.05 -7.79
C LEU A 76 12.43 1.33 -7.65
N PRO A 77 13.28 1.73 -6.67
CA PRO A 77 13.21 3.02 -5.98
C PRO A 77 13.45 4.17 -6.97
N PRO A 78 12.89 5.37 -6.71
CA PRO A 78 12.97 6.50 -7.64
C PRO A 78 14.32 7.20 -7.49
N SER A 79 15.40 6.48 -7.83
CA SER A 79 16.80 6.92 -7.70
C SER A 79 17.17 8.08 -8.63
N THR A 80 16.28 8.47 -9.54
CA THR A 80 16.44 9.59 -10.46
C THR A 80 15.12 10.36 -10.61
N ASP A 81 15.20 11.64 -10.96
CA ASP A 81 14.02 12.47 -11.22
C ASP A 81 13.14 11.89 -12.34
N GLN A 82 13.76 11.25 -13.34
CA GLN A 82 13.03 10.59 -14.41
C GLN A 82 12.20 9.41 -13.89
N ARG A 83 12.80 8.52 -13.07
CA ARG A 83 12.07 7.39 -12.47
C ARG A 83 10.95 7.87 -11.54
N ARG A 84 11.20 8.92 -10.76
CA ARG A 84 10.18 9.56 -9.91
C ARG A 84 9.02 10.10 -10.74
N THR A 85 9.31 10.80 -11.83
CA THR A 85 8.30 11.37 -12.72
C THR A 85 7.45 10.27 -13.35
N THR A 86 8.07 9.20 -13.83
CA THR A 86 7.37 8.02 -14.35
C THR A 86 6.45 7.41 -13.29
N ALA A 87 6.96 7.14 -12.08
CA ALA A 87 6.17 6.60 -10.98
C ALA A 87 4.96 7.49 -10.65
N LEU A 88 5.14 8.81 -10.56
CA LEU A 88 4.06 9.75 -10.29
C LEU A 88 3.03 9.82 -11.42
N MET A 89 3.43 9.65 -12.68
CA MET A 89 2.51 9.62 -13.80
C MET A 89 1.64 8.37 -13.78
N SER A 90 2.24 7.20 -13.57
CA SER A 90 1.47 5.95 -13.44
C SER A 90 0.53 5.97 -12.24
N LEU A 91 0.96 6.49 -11.09
CA LEU A 91 0.07 6.65 -9.92
C LEU A 91 -1.12 7.60 -10.19
N LYS A 92 -0.92 8.68 -10.96
CA LYS A 92 -2.03 9.58 -11.34
C LYS A 92 -3.02 8.90 -12.28
N ARG A 93 -2.54 8.09 -13.23
CA ARG A 93 -3.40 7.30 -14.13
C ARG A 93 -4.18 6.26 -13.33
N LEU A 94 -3.50 5.52 -12.46
CA LEU A 94 -4.12 4.57 -11.54
C LEU A 94 -5.24 5.22 -10.71
N ARG A 95 -4.99 6.40 -10.14
CA ARG A 95 -6.03 7.14 -9.40
C ARG A 95 -7.24 7.49 -10.26
N GLY A 96 -7.04 7.83 -11.53
CA GLY A 96 -8.11 8.12 -12.48
C GLY A 96 -8.94 6.87 -12.82
N LEU A 97 -8.29 5.72 -13.01
CA LEU A 97 -8.96 4.44 -13.25
C LEU A 97 -9.83 4.00 -12.07
N LEU A 98 -9.42 4.34 -10.85
CA LEU A 98 -10.07 3.87 -9.61
C LEU A 98 -10.99 4.94 -8.99
N MET A 99 -11.33 6.01 -9.73
CA MET A 99 -12.01 7.19 -9.18
C MET A 99 -13.36 6.91 -8.52
N ASP A 100 -14.04 5.83 -8.92
CA ASP A 100 -15.35 5.44 -8.41
C ASP A 100 -15.29 4.65 -7.09
N VAL A 101 -14.09 4.23 -6.66
CA VAL A 101 -13.89 3.46 -5.42
C VAL A 101 -13.07 4.28 -4.43
N ALA A 102 -13.77 4.98 -3.53
CA ALA A 102 -13.17 5.97 -2.62
C ALA A 102 -11.98 5.44 -1.80
N GLU A 103 -12.06 4.19 -1.30
CA GLU A 103 -10.97 3.56 -0.54
C GLU A 103 -9.69 3.41 -1.38
N LEU A 104 -9.82 2.98 -2.64
CA LEU A 104 -8.71 2.86 -3.57
C LEU A 104 -8.11 4.22 -3.92
N VAL A 105 -8.95 5.23 -4.19
CA VAL A 105 -8.49 6.62 -4.45
C VAL A 105 -7.68 7.17 -3.27
N ALA A 106 -8.15 6.92 -2.04
CA ALA A 106 -7.47 7.37 -0.82
C ALA A 106 -6.08 6.73 -0.68
N LYS A 107 -5.98 5.40 -0.83
CA LYS A 107 -4.69 4.68 -0.75
C LYS A 107 -3.73 5.15 -1.85
N VAL A 108 -4.18 5.29 -3.10
CA VAL A 108 -3.34 5.81 -4.20
C VAL A 108 -2.87 7.24 -3.91
N THR A 109 -3.73 8.09 -3.36
CA THR A 109 -3.39 9.49 -3.03
C THR A 109 -2.32 9.56 -1.93
N ALA A 110 -2.41 8.71 -0.90
CA ALA A 110 -1.37 8.61 0.13
C ALA A 110 -0.01 8.22 -0.46
N ILE A 111 -0.01 7.23 -1.37
CA ILE A 111 1.21 6.79 -2.07
C ILE A 111 1.80 7.91 -2.94
N ILE A 112 0.97 8.68 -3.65
CA ILE A 112 1.44 9.86 -4.42
C ILE A 112 2.14 10.87 -3.51
N VAL A 113 1.58 11.14 -2.32
CA VAL A 113 2.17 12.07 -1.35
C VAL A 113 3.51 11.54 -0.85
N ALA A 114 3.60 10.25 -0.51
CA ALA A 114 4.85 9.62 -0.10
C ALA A 114 5.92 9.71 -1.19
N VAL A 115 5.58 9.40 -2.45
CA VAL A 115 6.52 9.46 -3.58
C VAL A 115 7.01 10.88 -3.87
N ARG A 116 6.17 11.90 -3.67
CA ARG A 116 6.57 13.31 -3.78
C ARG A 116 7.52 13.75 -2.66
N GLY A 117 7.39 13.15 -1.47
CA GLY A 117 8.19 13.48 -0.29
C GLY A 117 9.58 12.85 -0.28
N MET A 118 9.81 11.77 -1.05
CA MET A 118 11.16 11.27 -1.29
C MET A 118 11.97 12.37 -1.98
N SER A 119 13.18 12.68 -1.54
CA SER A 119 14.10 13.67 -2.15
C SER A 119 15.35 12.96 -2.60
#